data_AF-A0A948Q6P0-F1
#
_entry.id   AF-A0A948Q6P0-F1
#
_cell.length_a   1.000
_cell.length_b   1.000
_cell.length_c   1.000
_cell.angle_alpha   90.00
_cell.angle_beta   90.00
_cell.angle_gamma   90.00
#
_symmetry.space_group_name_H-M   'P 1'
#
loop_
_entity.id
_entity.type
_entity.pdbx_description
1 polymer ?
#
loop_
_entity_poly.entity_id
_entity_poly.type
_entity_poly.pdbx_seq_one_letter_code
_entity_poly.pdbx_strand_id
1 'polypeptide(L)'
;MITVRTGDNLMWGDPVLRPPAPDHSGVLAELRLLGRGQMDHSTLAGELYDLLRKHSGEPLVPSVLLGIQNLAVHGDPAGARLLAALLDVVTPASRLLPLVRRMSSTRRLWINGSWNPGPSSLVLREWRDRHVRFAAECDRLLAGGRRPDEVRLDAAGWESPWGSMRLVLDRLCRAGESRGELPAELGGVLAGLLRLEADAWQERISQLAGNVDPFRMEAIARVLPLLSRSDREIRDIRELVAMIESGDVADAFLKPRLRGRSVMDAREFGMFERALEGCPDLSPLHSLVRAQVESALEIPVMAHAAARLMGLAERLKLRGDRLQGLDLVTACRLVVSCCERGELAIPVPEALTGAVQEILGEPVPAGVSGPAGWDLRGMEFLVGHLVIVLPDPDDLPEVWPHGLPTLEGPAGIAVDCGAEDQAAEQEAGESPDGEGGEAEPTAAAMKNLVLTNIQSYSLVLGFLRNPKFTCVPGLVEAVAVRTRNPQVIETIATDRALHTGFANRGVPLACLRSPVNVSVKILRRFIKVKYVSKVDLRRLAQDRAGVRKEVIREIEKYLETLA
;
A
#
# COMPACT_ATOMS: atom_id res chain seq x y z
N MET A 1 -26.65 16.29 12.59
CA MET A 1 -27.87 15.86 11.88
C MET A 1 -27.56 16.01 10.40
N ILE A 2 -26.92 14.99 9.80
CA ILE A 2 -26.64 14.97 8.37
C ILE A 2 -27.97 14.62 7.72
N THR A 3 -28.57 15.55 6.98
CA THR A 3 -29.76 15.28 6.18
C THR A 3 -29.32 14.37 5.03
N VAL A 4 -29.40 13.06 5.24
CA VAL A 4 -29.31 12.07 4.16
C VAL A 4 -30.39 12.45 3.15
N ARG A 5 -29.99 12.78 1.92
CA ARG A 5 -30.94 13.07 0.84
C ARG A 5 -31.78 11.81 0.61
N THR A 6 -33.01 11.80 1.12
CA THR A 6 -34.04 10.76 0.97
C THR A 6 -34.57 10.59 -0.46
N GLY A 7 -33.80 11.03 -1.47
CA GLY A 7 -34.26 11.15 -2.86
C GLY A 7 -34.22 9.85 -3.66
N ASP A 8 -33.30 8.93 -3.37
CA ASP A 8 -33.14 7.70 -4.13
C ASP A 8 -33.42 6.50 -3.22
N ASN A 9 -34.65 6.00 -3.27
CA ASN A 9 -35.07 4.77 -2.59
C ASN A 9 -34.48 3.54 -3.33
N LEU A 10 -33.15 3.41 -3.31
CA LEU A 10 -32.36 2.50 -4.16
C LEU A 10 -32.70 1.01 -3.97
N MET A 11 -33.23 0.62 -2.80
CA MET A 11 -33.64 -0.77 -2.55
C MET A 11 -35.05 -1.08 -3.12
N TRP A 12 -35.89 -0.06 -3.30
CA TRP A 12 -37.34 -0.22 -3.42
C TRP A 12 -37.90 0.28 -4.77
N GLY A 13 -37.04 0.64 -5.72
CA GLY A 13 -37.40 1.20 -7.02
C GLY A 13 -37.60 0.18 -8.15
N ASP A 14 -38.15 0.66 -9.27
CA ASP A 14 -38.40 -0.14 -10.48
C ASP A 14 -37.13 -0.64 -11.18
N PRO A 15 -37.22 -1.76 -11.91
CA PRO A 15 -36.46 -2.13 -13.09
C PRO A 15 -35.30 -1.26 -13.56
N VAL A 16 -34.09 -1.22 -13.00
CA VAL A 16 -32.99 -0.61 -13.77
C VAL A 16 -32.56 -1.64 -14.82
N LEU A 17 -33.23 -1.61 -15.98
CA LEU A 17 -32.85 -2.38 -17.16
C LEU A 17 -31.42 -2.01 -17.52
N ARG A 18 -30.46 -2.86 -17.15
CA ARG A 18 -29.07 -2.65 -17.50
C ARG A 18 -28.89 -2.99 -18.99
N PRO A 19 -28.26 -2.10 -19.77
CA PRO A 19 -27.92 -2.43 -21.15
C PRO A 19 -27.03 -3.68 -21.18
N PRO A 20 -27.09 -4.51 -22.24
CA PRO A 20 -26.18 -5.63 -22.40
C PRO A 20 -24.74 -5.13 -22.35
N ALA A 21 -23.91 -5.80 -21.55
CA ALA A 21 -22.52 -5.41 -21.37
C ALA A 21 -21.79 -5.40 -22.73
N PRO A 22 -20.86 -4.44 -22.96
CA PRO A 22 -19.99 -4.48 -24.13
C PRO A 22 -19.19 -5.80 -24.15
N ASP A 23 -18.78 -6.25 -25.34
CA ASP A 23 -17.98 -7.48 -25.48
C ASP A 23 -16.59 -7.29 -24.82
N HIS A 24 -16.52 -7.71 -23.57
CA HIS A 24 -15.32 -7.73 -22.73
C HIS A 24 -14.87 -9.15 -22.42
N SER A 25 -15.15 -10.11 -23.33
CA SER A 25 -14.90 -11.54 -23.12
C SER A 25 -13.48 -11.86 -22.66
N GLY A 26 -12.45 -11.21 -23.24
CA GLY A 26 -11.06 -11.39 -22.83
C GLY A 26 -10.77 -10.94 -21.40
N VAL A 27 -11.17 -9.71 -21.04
CA VAL A 27 -10.96 -9.16 -19.68
C VAL A 27 -11.71 -9.98 -18.63
N LEU A 28 -12.92 -10.44 -18.93
CA LEU A 28 -13.71 -11.27 -18.01
C LEU A 28 -13.03 -12.63 -17.74
N ALA A 29 -12.40 -13.24 -18.74
CA ALA A 29 -11.65 -14.49 -18.56
C ALA A 29 -10.44 -14.29 -17.65
N GLU A 30 -9.66 -13.21 -17.87
CA GLU A 30 -8.52 -12.86 -17.02
C GLU A 30 -8.94 -12.56 -15.58
N LEU A 31 -10.03 -11.82 -15.39
CA LEU A 31 -10.57 -11.54 -14.06
C LEU A 31 -11.06 -12.81 -13.35
N ARG A 32 -11.71 -13.74 -14.05
CA ARG A 32 -12.07 -15.03 -13.45
C ARG A 32 -10.83 -15.81 -13.03
N LEU A 33 -9.78 -15.82 -13.84
CA LEU A 33 -8.52 -16.49 -13.48
C LEU A 33 -7.90 -15.85 -12.23
N LEU A 34 -7.79 -14.52 -12.20
CA LEU A 34 -7.27 -13.76 -11.06
C LEU A 34 -8.10 -14.01 -9.80
N GLY A 35 -9.43 -13.92 -9.91
CA GLY A 35 -10.36 -14.10 -8.80
C GLY A 35 -10.48 -15.55 -8.32
N ARG A 36 -10.22 -16.57 -9.15
CA ARG A 36 -10.29 -17.99 -8.73
C ARG A 36 -9.00 -18.51 -8.09
N GLY A 37 -7.87 -17.81 -8.23
CA GLY A 37 -6.60 -18.24 -7.65
C GLY A 37 -6.67 -18.52 -6.16
N GLN A 38 -5.82 -19.41 -5.63
CA GLN A 38 -5.77 -19.76 -4.19
C GLN A 38 -5.12 -18.68 -3.31
N MET A 39 -5.02 -17.45 -3.80
CA MET A 39 -4.41 -16.34 -3.08
C MET A 39 -5.27 -15.93 -1.90
N ASP A 40 -4.61 -15.60 -0.78
CA ASP A 40 -5.27 -14.93 0.33
C ASP A 40 -5.81 -13.56 -0.12
N HIS A 41 -6.85 -13.09 0.57
CA HIS A 41 -7.57 -11.87 0.22
C HIS A 41 -6.66 -10.63 0.15
N SER A 42 -5.71 -10.50 1.08
CA SER A 42 -4.79 -9.37 1.18
C SER A 42 -3.82 -9.35 0.00
N THR A 43 -3.34 -10.52 -0.43
CA THR A 43 -2.50 -10.65 -1.63
C THR A 43 -3.28 -10.31 -2.90
N LEU A 44 -4.51 -10.84 -3.05
CA LEU A 44 -5.38 -10.53 -4.20
C LEU A 44 -5.66 -9.03 -4.33
N ALA A 45 -5.93 -8.34 -3.21
CA ALA A 45 -6.13 -6.90 -3.19
C ALA A 45 -4.87 -6.15 -3.65
N GLY A 46 -3.69 -6.58 -3.19
CA GLY A 46 -2.41 -6.03 -3.65
C GLY A 46 -2.21 -6.16 -5.16
N GLU A 47 -2.43 -7.36 -5.71
CA GLU A 47 -2.28 -7.62 -7.15
C GLU A 47 -3.29 -6.84 -8.00
N LEU A 48 -4.54 -6.76 -7.56
CA LEU A 48 -5.58 -5.99 -8.24
C LEU A 48 -5.22 -4.51 -8.32
N TYR A 49 -4.80 -3.89 -7.22
CA TYR A 49 -4.40 -2.48 -7.23
C TYR A 49 -3.09 -2.26 -8.02
N ASP A 50 -2.17 -3.21 -8.03
CA ASP A 50 -0.98 -3.14 -8.88
C ASP A 50 -1.33 -3.23 -10.37
N LEU A 51 -2.31 -4.07 -10.76
CA LEU A 51 -2.85 -4.12 -12.12
C LEU A 51 -3.48 -2.78 -12.51
N LEU A 52 -4.38 -2.25 -11.68
CA LEU A 52 -5.04 -0.97 -11.92
C LEU A 52 -4.04 0.20 -12.00
N ARG A 53 -2.98 0.17 -11.18
CA ARG A 53 -1.91 1.18 -11.22
C ARG A 53 -1.11 1.12 -12.53
N LYS A 54 -0.74 -0.09 -12.98
CA LYS A 54 0.03 -0.28 -14.24
C LYS A 54 -0.70 0.30 -15.45
N HIS A 55 -2.02 0.19 -15.47
CA HIS A 55 -2.88 0.69 -16.55
C HIS A 55 -3.51 2.05 -16.26
N SER A 56 -3.02 2.79 -15.25
CA SER A 56 -3.63 4.05 -14.85
C SER A 56 -3.56 5.08 -15.99
N GLY A 57 -4.73 5.58 -16.42
CA GLY A 57 -4.87 6.49 -17.55
C GLY A 57 -5.13 5.79 -18.90
N GLU A 58 -5.15 4.46 -18.94
CA GLU A 58 -5.50 3.67 -20.13
C GLU A 58 -7.00 3.33 -20.15
N PRO A 59 -7.60 3.11 -21.34
CA PRO A 59 -9.00 2.68 -21.47
C PRO A 59 -9.28 1.28 -20.89
N LEU A 60 -8.23 0.53 -20.53
CA LEU A 60 -8.35 -0.79 -19.90
C LEU A 60 -8.92 -0.70 -18.47
N VAL A 61 -8.63 0.36 -17.71
CA VAL A 61 -9.07 0.48 -16.31
C VAL A 61 -10.59 0.46 -16.17
N PRO A 62 -11.38 1.28 -16.90
CA PRO A 62 -12.83 1.16 -16.89
C PRO A 62 -13.34 -0.23 -17.27
N SER A 63 -12.70 -0.89 -18.24
CA SER A 63 -13.09 -2.24 -18.68
C SER A 63 -12.88 -3.29 -17.59
N VAL A 64 -11.76 -3.22 -16.86
CA VAL A 64 -11.46 -4.07 -15.70
C VAL A 64 -12.50 -3.86 -14.59
N LEU A 65 -12.78 -2.60 -14.23
CA LEU A 65 -13.73 -2.26 -13.18
C LEU A 65 -15.16 -2.69 -13.53
N LEU A 66 -15.54 -2.55 -14.80
CA LEU A 66 -16.84 -2.98 -15.29
C LEU A 66 -16.94 -4.51 -15.27
N GLY A 67 -15.85 -5.20 -15.61
CA GLY A 67 -15.75 -6.64 -15.48
C GLY A 67 -15.97 -7.13 -14.04
N ILE A 68 -15.33 -6.50 -13.06
CA ILE A 68 -15.52 -6.81 -11.63
C ILE A 68 -16.97 -6.60 -11.20
N GLN A 69 -17.54 -5.43 -11.54
CA GLN A 69 -18.94 -5.12 -11.23
C GLN A 69 -19.89 -6.14 -11.86
N ASN A 70 -19.68 -6.47 -13.14
CA ASN A 70 -20.52 -7.42 -13.85
C ASN A 70 -20.45 -8.82 -13.23
N LEU A 71 -19.25 -9.33 -12.94
CA LEU A 71 -19.10 -10.64 -12.28
C LEU A 71 -19.81 -10.67 -10.91
N ALA A 72 -19.63 -9.62 -10.09
CA ALA A 72 -20.25 -9.54 -8.78
C ALA A 72 -21.78 -9.47 -8.83
N VAL A 73 -22.33 -8.69 -9.77
CA VAL A 73 -23.79 -8.53 -9.95
C VAL A 73 -24.45 -9.84 -10.36
N HIS A 74 -23.78 -10.65 -11.17
CA HIS A 74 -24.28 -11.96 -11.61
C HIS A 74 -23.99 -13.07 -10.60
N GLY A 75 -23.42 -12.75 -9.43
CA GLY A 75 -23.13 -13.72 -8.38
C GLY A 75 -21.95 -14.66 -8.65
N ASP A 76 -21.09 -14.34 -9.62
CA ASP A 76 -19.88 -15.13 -9.90
C ASP A 76 -18.92 -15.05 -8.68
N PRO A 77 -18.46 -16.19 -8.13
CA PRO A 77 -17.52 -16.20 -6.99
C PRO A 77 -16.26 -15.37 -7.21
N ALA A 78 -15.73 -15.34 -8.44
CA ALA A 78 -14.57 -14.51 -8.76
C ALA A 78 -14.91 -13.01 -8.63
N GLY A 79 -16.12 -12.62 -9.05
CA GLY A 79 -16.62 -11.26 -8.91
C GLY A 79 -16.74 -10.82 -7.45
N ALA A 80 -17.28 -11.69 -6.59
CA ALA A 80 -17.36 -11.44 -5.15
C ALA A 80 -15.96 -11.25 -4.53
N ARG A 81 -14.98 -12.10 -4.87
CA ARG A 81 -13.59 -11.98 -4.39
C ARG A 81 -12.91 -10.71 -4.85
N LEU A 82 -13.04 -10.37 -6.13
CA LEU A 82 -12.43 -9.17 -6.70
C LEU A 82 -13.08 -7.90 -6.16
N LEU A 83 -14.40 -7.90 -5.96
CA LEU A 83 -15.10 -6.79 -5.32
C LEU A 83 -14.65 -6.64 -3.86
N ALA A 84 -14.54 -7.74 -3.13
CA ALA A 84 -14.02 -7.73 -1.77
C ALA A 84 -12.59 -7.15 -1.75
N ALA A 85 -11.71 -7.63 -2.64
CA ALA A 85 -10.32 -7.18 -2.74
C ALA A 85 -10.20 -5.70 -3.12
N LEU A 86 -11.11 -5.20 -3.97
CA LEU A 86 -11.21 -3.79 -4.33
C LEU A 86 -11.64 -2.94 -3.12
N LEU A 87 -12.55 -3.44 -2.30
CA LEU A 87 -13.08 -2.73 -1.13
C LEU A 87 -12.28 -2.98 0.15
N ASP A 88 -11.19 -3.75 0.07
CA ASP A 88 -10.40 -4.14 1.22
C ASP A 88 -9.94 -2.91 1.99
N VAL A 89 -10.08 -2.97 3.30
CA VAL A 89 -9.67 -1.91 4.21
C VAL A 89 -8.65 -2.45 5.19
N VAL A 90 -7.65 -1.64 5.45
CA VAL A 90 -6.58 -1.97 6.39
C VAL A 90 -6.27 -0.76 7.25
N THR A 91 -5.96 -0.99 8.52
CA THR A 91 -5.34 0.06 9.32
C THR A 91 -3.87 0.18 8.92
N PRO A 92 -3.28 1.39 8.93
CA PRO A 92 -1.86 1.55 8.64
C PRO A 92 -0.99 0.62 9.49
N ALA A 93 -1.33 0.47 10.78
CA ALA A 93 -0.64 -0.42 11.69
C ALA A 93 -0.80 -1.90 11.32
N SER A 94 -2.01 -2.42 11.10
CA SER A 94 -2.22 -3.86 10.86
C SER A 94 -1.45 -4.37 9.63
N ARG A 95 -1.35 -3.53 8.59
CA ARG A 95 -0.56 -3.85 7.39
C ARG A 95 0.95 -3.85 7.64
N LEU A 96 1.46 -2.86 8.37
CA LEU A 96 2.90 -2.58 8.45
C LEU A 96 3.59 -3.26 9.63
N LEU A 97 2.88 -3.47 10.74
CA LEU A 97 3.44 -4.05 11.95
C LEU A 97 3.99 -5.47 11.76
N PRO A 98 3.36 -6.38 11.00
CA PRO A 98 3.93 -7.70 10.73
C PRO A 98 5.33 -7.66 10.11
N LEU A 99 5.64 -6.62 9.33
CA LEU A 99 6.93 -6.44 8.67
C LEU A 99 8.04 -6.03 9.65
N VAL A 100 7.69 -5.27 10.69
CA VAL A 100 8.65 -4.64 11.62
C VAL A 100 8.69 -5.32 12.99
N ARG A 101 7.62 -6.00 13.43
CA ARG A 101 7.52 -6.69 14.74
C ARG A 101 8.67 -7.65 14.99
N ARG A 102 9.21 -8.26 13.94
CA ARG A 102 10.32 -9.21 14.03
C ARG A 102 11.69 -8.55 14.16
N MET A 103 11.81 -7.23 14.02
CA MET A 103 13.09 -6.49 14.04
C MET A 103 14.16 -7.16 13.14
N SER A 104 13.75 -7.71 12.00
CA SER A 104 14.57 -8.60 11.19
C SER A 104 15.66 -7.83 10.45
N SER A 105 15.36 -6.61 10.01
CA SER A 105 16.31 -5.74 9.33
C SER A 105 17.32 -5.17 10.28
N THR A 106 16.91 -4.68 11.45
CA THR A 106 17.83 -4.21 12.50
C THR A 106 18.81 -5.32 12.89
N ARG A 107 18.31 -6.54 13.17
CA ARG A 107 19.15 -7.68 13.53
C ARG A 107 20.12 -8.06 12.41
N ARG A 108 19.65 -8.19 11.17
CA ARG A 108 20.51 -8.55 10.02
C ARG A 108 21.57 -7.47 9.75
N LEU A 109 21.20 -6.19 9.83
CA LEU A 109 22.15 -5.10 9.66
C LEU A 109 23.20 -5.09 10.76
N TRP A 110 22.81 -5.36 12.01
CA TRP A 110 23.74 -5.48 13.13
C TRP A 110 24.75 -6.60 12.92
N ILE A 111 24.28 -7.80 12.54
CA ILE A 111 25.14 -8.95 12.24
C ILE A 111 26.06 -8.60 11.08
N ASN A 112 25.58 -8.05 9.97
CA ASN A 112 26.47 -7.73 8.85
C ASN A 112 27.50 -6.63 9.20
N GLY A 113 27.10 -5.66 10.02
CA GLY A 113 27.95 -4.53 10.42
C GLY A 113 28.94 -4.83 11.54
N SER A 114 28.83 -5.95 12.25
CA SER A 114 29.85 -6.37 13.23
C SER A 114 31.02 -7.09 12.58
N TRP A 115 30.85 -7.65 11.37
CA TRP A 115 31.88 -8.47 10.71
C TRP A 115 32.81 -7.66 9.80
N ASN A 116 32.42 -6.44 9.40
CA ASN A 116 33.25 -5.62 8.51
C ASN A 116 33.42 -4.19 9.06
N PRO A 117 34.42 -3.96 9.94
CA PRO A 117 34.68 -2.67 10.57
C PRO A 117 35.34 -1.64 9.64
N GLY A 118 35.17 -1.78 8.31
CA GLY A 118 35.56 -0.75 7.35
C GLY A 118 34.98 0.62 7.74
N PRO A 119 35.46 1.74 7.15
CA PRO A 119 35.05 3.08 7.52
C PRO A 119 33.52 3.20 7.43
N SER A 120 32.86 3.02 8.58
CA SER A 120 31.42 2.98 8.66
C SER A 120 30.91 4.35 8.27
N SER A 121 29.95 4.37 7.36
CA SER A 121 29.25 5.59 7.00
C SER A 121 28.75 6.26 8.29
N LEU A 122 28.76 7.59 8.32
CA LEU A 122 28.27 8.35 9.48
C LEU A 122 26.85 7.89 9.88
N VAL A 123 26.02 7.59 8.87
CA VAL A 123 24.66 7.04 9.01
C VAL A 123 24.64 5.73 9.80
N LEU A 124 25.53 4.78 9.50
CA LEU A 124 25.60 3.50 10.23
C LEU A 124 26.02 3.67 11.69
N ARG A 125 26.91 4.63 11.97
CA ARG A 125 27.30 4.96 13.35
C ARG A 125 26.14 5.57 14.13
N GLU A 126 25.49 6.57 13.58
CA GLU A 126 24.31 7.20 14.20
C GLU A 126 23.16 6.20 14.41
N TRP A 127 22.96 5.27 13.47
CA TRP A 127 22.01 4.18 13.61
C TRP A 127 22.41 3.22 14.76
N ARG A 128 23.67 2.81 14.85
CA ARG A 128 24.19 1.94 15.92
C ARG A 128 24.02 2.59 17.30
N ASP A 129 24.29 3.89 17.41
CA ASP A 129 24.12 4.64 18.67
C ASP A 129 22.64 4.75 19.08
N ARG A 130 21.72 4.92 18.11
CA ARG A 130 20.27 4.84 18.38
C ARG A 130 19.86 3.45 18.83
N HIS A 131 20.34 2.40 18.17
CA HIS A 131 20.06 1.02 18.54
C HIS A 131 20.44 0.73 19.99
N VAL A 132 21.66 1.07 20.41
CA VAL A 132 22.13 0.84 21.79
C VAL A 132 21.27 1.60 22.81
N ARG A 133 20.90 2.85 22.50
CA ARG A 133 20.01 3.63 23.38
C ARG A 133 18.62 3.01 23.51
N PHE A 134 17.98 2.61 22.41
CA PHE A 134 16.65 2.00 22.44
C PHE A 134 16.65 0.61 23.07
N ALA A 135 17.74 -0.17 22.91
CA ALA A 135 17.91 -1.42 23.63
C ALA A 135 17.88 -1.21 25.15
N ALA A 136 18.68 -0.28 25.66
CA ALA A 136 18.70 0.08 27.07
C ALA A 136 17.35 0.61 27.57
N GLU A 137 16.65 1.41 26.75
CA GLU A 137 15.29 1.87 27.05
C GLU A 137 14.31 0.70 27.21
N CYS A 138 14.33 -0.25 26.29
CA CYS A 138 13.46 -1.42 26.34
C CYS A 138 13.73 -2.28 27.58
N ASP A 139 15.00 -2.45 27.94
CA ASP A 139 15.38 -3.17 29.17
C ASP A 139 14.85 -2.47 30.42
N ARG A 140 14.89 -1.12 30.47
CA ARG A 140 14.30 -0.33 31.58
C ARG A 140 12.80 -0.50 31.68
N LEU A 141 12.08 -0.41 30.56
CA LEU A 141 10.62 -0.61 30.52
C LEU A 141 10.21 -2.03 30.94
N LEU A 142 11.02 -3.04 30.60
CA LEU A 142 10.77 -4.42 31.02
C LEU A 142 11.14 -4.68 32.48
N ALA A 143 12.15 -3.99 33.03
CA ALA A 143 12.51 -4.12 34.44
C ALA A 143 11.41 -3.59 35.39
N GLY A 144 10.62 -2.62 34.94
CA GLY A 144 9.49 -2.09 35.70
C GLY A 144 8.19 -2.91 35.61
N GLY A 145 8.12 -3.93 34.74
CA GLY A 145 6.92 -4.73 34.51
C GLY A 145 7.10 -6.21 34.83
N ARG A 146 5.98 -6.96 34.94
CA ARG A 146 6.06 -8.43 34.94
C ARG A 146 6.64 -8.87 33.60
N ARG A 147 7.76 -9.59 33.63
CA ARG A 147 8.24 -10.31 32.44
C ARG A 147 7.23 -11.41 32.13
N PRO A 148 6.90 -11.67 30.86
CA PRO A 148 6.08 -12.83 30.54
C PRO A 148 6.88 -14.07 30.96
N ASP A 149 6.33 -14.87 31.87
CA ASP A 149 7.02 -16.03 32.47
C ASP A 149 7.31 -17.15 31.43
N GLU A 150 6.77 -17.04 30.21
CA GLU A 150 6.78 -18.10 29.20
C GLU A 150 7.64 -17.82 27.96
N VAL A 151 8.27 -16.64 27.84
CA VAL A 151 9.07 -16.36 26.63
C VAL A 151 10.42 -17.04 26.78
N ARG A 152 10.62 -18.14 26.04
CA ARG A 152 11.93 -18.81 25.87
C ARG A 152 12.92 -17.86 25.20
N LEU A 153 13.66 -17.10 26.02
CA LEU A 153 14.68 -16.15 25.57
C LEU A 153 15.87 -16.82 24.85
N ASP A 154 15.99 -18.14 24.94
CA ASP A 154 17.09 -18.91 24.33
C ASP A 154 16.84 -19.28 22.86
N ALA A 155 15.68 -18.95 22.29
CA ALA A 155 15.40 -19.23 20.88
C ALA A 155 16.17 -18.29 19.95
N ALA A 156 16.64 -18.80 18.81
CA ALA A 156 17.36 -17.98 17.82
C ALA A 156 16.52 -16.76 17.39
N GLY A 157 17.11 -15.56 17.49
CA GLY A 157 16.46 -14.29 17.25
C GLY A 157 15.89 -13.61 18.50
N TRP A 158 15.94 -14.26 19.66
CA TRP A 158 15.54 -13.70 20.95
C TRP A 158 16.72 -13.30 21.84
N GLU A 159 17.95 -13.51 21.38
CA GLU A 159 19.15 -13.08 22.08
C GLU A 159 19.11 -11.57 22.37
N SER A 160 19.75 -11.15 23.47
CA SER A 160 19.83 -9.73 23.83
C SER A 160 20.60 -8.94 22.74
N PRO A 161 20.10 -7.75 22.32
CA PRO A 161 18.95 -7.01 22.87
C PRO A 161 17.60 -7.27 22.14
N TRP A 162 17.54 -8.19 21.18
CA TRP A 162 16.38 -8.35 20.28
C TRP A 162 15.12 -8.80 21.00
N GLY A 163 15.25 -9.73 21.95
CA GLY A 163 14.11 -10.21 22.73
C GLY A 163 13.40 -9.07 23.45
N SER A 164 14.16 -8.21 24.15
CA SER A 164 13.62 -7.05 24.87
C SER A 164 12.89 -6.07 23.93
N MET A 165 13.52 -5.73 22.81
CA MET A 165 12.94 -4.78 21.85
C MET A 165 11.65 -5.32 21.22
N ARG A 166 11.61 -6.62 20.87
CA ARG A 166 10.41 -7.27 20.31
C ARG A 166 9.26 -7.31 21.31
N LEU A 167 9.54 -7.63 22.58
CA LEU A 167 8.51 -7.66 23.63
C LEU A 167 7.92 -6.28 23.88
N VAL A 168 8.78 -5.25 23.96
CA VAL A 168 8.31 -3.86 24.14
C VAL A 168 7.51 -3.42 22.91
N LEU A 169 8.00 -3.68 21.71
CA LEU A 169 7.28 -3.35 20.47
C LEU A 169 5.89 -4.03 20.43
N ASP A 170 5.80 -5.33 20.73
CA ASP A 170 4.53 -6.06 20.73
C ASP A 170 3.55 -5.52 21.78
N ARG A 171 4.02 -5.22 23.00
CA ARG A 171 3.19 -4.61 24.06
C ARG A 171 2.65 -3.25 23.65
N LEU A 172 3.49 -2.40 23.06
CA LEU A 172 3.09 -1.07 22.60
C LEU A 172 2.11 -1.15 21.42
N CYS A 173 2.32 -2.10 20.51
CA CYS A 173 1.38 -2.33 19.41
C CYS A 173 0.01 -2.77 19.92
N ARG A 174 -0.07 -3.76 20.81
CA ARG A 174 -1.35 -4.22 21.39
C ARG A 174 -2.05 -3.12 22.19
N ALA A 175 -1.27 -2.28 22.88
CA ALA A 175 -1.83 -1.12 23.58
C ALA A 175 -2.44 -0.10 22.60
N GLY A 176 -1.77 0.16 21.46
CA GLY A 176 -2.33 0.96 20.37
C GLY A 176 -3.58 0.35 19.74
N GLU A 177 -3.57 -0.96 19.45
CA GLU A 177 -4.70 -1.71 18.87
C GLU A 177 -5.92 -1.77 19.79
N SER A 178 -5.74 -1.86 21.11
CA SER A 178 -6.85 -2.00 22.05
C SER A 178 -7.41 -0.67 22.54
N ARG A 179 -6.59 0.39 22.62
CA ARG A 179 -6.98 1.67 23.24
C ARG A 179 -7.08 2.82 22.25
N GLY A 180 -6.41 2.73 21.10
CA GLY A 180 -6.24 3.87 20.20
C GLY A 180 -5.40 5.02 20.77
N GLU A 181 -4.81 4.83 21.96
CA GLU A 181 -4.10 5.87 22.69
C GLU A 181 -2.83 5.29 23.32
N LEU A 182 -1.74 6.06 23.26
CA LEU A 182 -0.48 5.75 23.94
C LEU A 182 -0.01 7.00 24.69
N PRO A 183 0.48 6.87 25.94
CA PRO A 183 1.19 7.96 26.60
C PRO A 183 2.33 8.47 25.71
N ALA A 184 2.52 9.80 25.64
CA ALA A 184 3.48 10.43 24.71
C ALA A 184 4.91 9.83 24.80
N GLU A 185 5.37 9.49 26.01
CA GLU A 185 6.65 8.82 26.23
C GLU A 185 6.71 7.43 25.55
N LEU A 186 5.67 6.61 25.73
CA LEU A 186 5.56 5.29 25.11
C LEU A 186 5.35 5.37 23.59
N GLY A 187 4.61 6.38 23.11
CA GLY A 187 4.50 6.70 21.70
C GLY A 187 5.86 7.04 21.08
N GLY A 188 6.69 7.82 21.78
CA GLY A 188 8.06 8.12 21.38
C GLY A 188 8.96 6.87 21.29
N VAL A 189 8.81 5.93 22.24
CA VAL A 189 9.52 4.64 22.19
C VAL A 189 9.07 3.80 21.00
N LEU A 190 7.75 3.67 20.77
CA LEU A 190 7.20 2.95 19.63
C LEU A 190 7.71 3.53 18.30
N ALA A 191 7.55 4.83 18.11
CA ALA A 191 8.03 5.56 16.94
C ALA A 191 9.55 5.37 16.72
N GLY A 192 10.32 5.41 17.80
CA GLY A 192 11.76 5.16 17.80
C GLY A 192 12.15 3.76 17.31
N LEU A 193 11.48 2.73 17.80
CA LEU A 193 11.70 1.33 17.39
C LEU A 193 11.32 1.10 15.91
N LEU A 194 10.17 1.63 15.49
CA LEU A 194 9.72 1.55 14.10
C LEU A 194 10.69 2.25 13.15
N ARG A 195 11.16 3.46 13.51
CA ARG A 195 12.16 4.21 12.74
C ARG A 195 13.49 3.46 12.66
N LEU A 196 13.92 2.83 13.75
CA LEU A 196 15.16 2.06 13.78
C LEU A 196 15.12 0.89 12.79
N GLU A 197 14.00 0.16 12.74
CA GLU A 197 13.77 -0.95 11.81
C GLU A 197 13.66 -0.47 10.36
N ALA A 198 12.93 0.62 10.11
CA ALA A 198 12.79 1.21 8.79
C ALA A 198 14.15 1.68 8.22
N ASP A 199 14.97 2.33 9.05
CA ASP A 199 16.30 2.80 8.65
C ASP A 199 17.24 1.61 8.37
N ALA A 200 17.15 0.55 9.18
CA ALA A 200 17.93 -0.67 8.93
C ALA A 200 17.50 -1.36 7.63
N TRP A 201 16.19 -1.40 7.35
CA TRP A 201 15.66 -1.97 6.13
C TRP A 201 16.11 -1.16 4.91
N GLN A 202 16.03 0.18 4.99
CA GLN A 202 16.50 1.07 3.94
C GLN A 202 17.97 0.86 3.60
N GLU A 203 18.83 0.77 4.62
CA GLU A 203 20.26 0.52 4.42
C GLU A 203 20.51 -0.84 3.75
N ARG A 204 19.76 -1.88 4.13
CA ARG A 204 19.85 -3.20 3.49
C ARG A 204 19.40 -3.17 2.02
N ILE A 205 18.33 -2.46 1.69
CA ILE A 205 17.89 -2.27 0.29
C ILE A 205 18.96 -1.51 -0.48
N SER A 206 19.54 -0.47 0.10
CA SER A 206 20.60 0.31 -0.52
C SER A 206 21.84 -0.55 -0.79
N GLN A 207 22.25 -1.41 0.14
CA GLN A 207 23.34 -2.37 -0.06
C GLN A 207 23.00 -3.39 -1.16
N LEU A 208 21.77 -3.94 -1.16
CA LEU A 208 21.34 -4.90 -2.17
C LEU A 208 21.34 -4.26 -3.56
N ALA A 209 20.77 -3.06 -3.71
CA ALA A 209 20.77 -2.29 -4.95
C ALA A 209 22.18 -1.96 -5.43
N GLY A 210 23.10 -1.63 -4.52
CA GLY A 210 24.51 -1.40 -4.84
C GLY A 210 25.24 -2.65 -5.33
N ASN A 211 24.78 -3.84 -4.94
CA ASN A 211 25.36 -5.11 -5.37
C ASN A 211 24.73 -5.66 -6.67
N VAL A 212 23.65 -5.06 -7.18
CA VAL A 212 23.06 -5.47 -8.46
C VAL A 212 24.02 -5.12 -9.58
N ASP A 213 24.36 -6.12 -10.40
CA ASP A 213 25.15 -5.90 -11.61
C ASP A 213 24.28 -5.24 -12.69
N PRO A 214 24.54 -3.98 -13.10
CA PRO A 214 23.76 -3.32 -14.13
C PRO A 214 23.83 -4.00 -15.50
N PHE A 215 24.84 -4.83 -15.72
CA PHE A 215 24.99 -5.56 -16.98
C PHE A 215 24.11 -6.81 -17.07
N ARG A 216 23.50 -7.24 -15.95
CA ARG A 216 22.62 -8.41 -15.90
C ARG A 216 21.16 -7.98 -15.86
N MET A 217 20.60 -7.62 -17.02
CA MET A 217 19.22 -7.10 -17.13
C MET A 217 18.17 -8.05 -16.55
N GLU A 218 18.35 -9.36 -16.65
CA GLU A 218 17.46 -10.35 -16.03
C GLU A 218 17.49 -10.31 -14.49
N ALA A 219 18.66 -10.06 -13.90
CA ALA A 219 18.79 -9.92 -12.45
C ALA A 219 18.11 -8.63 -11.99
N ILE A 220 18.29 -7.54 -12.74
CA ILE A 220 17.58 -6.27 -12.53
C ILE A 220 16.06 -6.48 -12.60
N ALA A 221 15.56 -7.11 -13.67
CA ALA A 221 14.14 -7.29 -13.89
C ALA A 221 13.46 -8.06 -12.75
N ARG A 222 14.17 -9.02 -12.16
CA ARG A 222 13.70 -9.78 -10.98
C ARG A 222 13.80 -9.00 -9.67
N VAL A 223 14.88 -8.26 -9.46
CA VAL A 223 15.17 -7.61 -8.17
C VAL A 223 14.48 -6.25 -8.04
N LEU A 224 14.35 -5.48 -9.13
CA LEU A 224 13.83 -4.12 -9.10
C LEU A 224 12.40 -4.01 -8.57
N PRO A 225 11.44 -4.89 -8.94
CA PRO A 225 10.10 -4.86 -8.34
C PRO A 225 10.12 -5.06 -6.82
N LEU A 226 10.98 -5.97 -6.34
CA LEU A 226 11.14 -6.24 -4.90
C LEU A 226 11.69 -5.03 -4.15
N LEU A 227 12.73 -4.39 -4.71
CA LEU A 227 13.31 -3.19 -4.10
C LEU A 227 12.35 -2.00 -4.11
N SER A 228 11.58 -1.84 -5.18
CA SER A 228 10.57 -0.78 -5.30
C SER A 228 9.43 -0.97 -4.30
N ARG A 229 8.96 -2.22 -4.12
CA ARG A 229 7.99 -2.59 -3.09
C ARG A 229 8.52 -2.28 -1.70
N SER A 230 9.75 -2.70 -1.38
CA SER A 230 10.32 -2.45 -0.06
C SER A 230 10.57 -0.96 0.22
N ASP A 231 10.93 -0.15 -0.78
CA ASP A 231 11.06 1.30 -0.63
C ASP A 231 9.70 1.97 -0.31
N ARG A 232 8.62 1.49 -0.91
CA ARG A 232 7.25 1.91 -0.56
C ARG A 232 6.90 1.53 0.87
N GLU A 233 7.10 0.27 1.26
CA GLU A 233 6.82 -0.21 2.61
C GLU A 233 7.58 0.60 3.69
N ILE A 234 8.83 1.00 3.43
CA ILE A 234 9.61 1.89 4.31
C ILE A 234 8.98 3.28 4.42
N ARG A 235 8.53 3.86 3.30
CA ARG A 235 7.85 5.16 3.30
C ARG A 235 6.58 5.12 4.13
N ASP A 236 5.81 4.05 3.98
CA ASP A 236 4.57 3.86 4.71
C ASP A 236 4.83 3.68 6.21
N ILE A 237 5.89 2.95 6.59
CA ILE A 237 6.32 2.86 8.00
C ILE A 237 6.69 4.24 8.55
N ARG A 238 7.32 5.11 7.74
CA ARG A 238 7.65 6.47 8.17
C ARG A 238 6.42 7.36 8.33
N GLU A 239 5.40 7.19 7.48
CA GLU A 239 4.12 7.84 7.67
C GLU A 239 3.44 7.36 8.97
N LEU A 240 3.47 6.05 9.24
CA LEU A 240 3.01 5.48 10.51
C LEU A 240 3.75 6.09 11.71
N VAL A 241 5.08 6.21 11.63
CA VAL A 241 5.89 6.88 12.66
C VAL A 241 5.45 8.33 12.85
N ALA A 242 5.21 9.07 11.76
CA ALA A 242 4.78 10.46 11.83
C ALA A 242 3.41 10.60 12.52
N MET A 243 2.45 9.71 12.24
CA MET A 243 1.14 9.68 12.92
C MET A 243 1.28 9.39 14.42
N ILE A 244 2.17 8.46 14.80
CA ILE A 244 2.42 8.17 16.22
C ILE A 244 3.07 9.37 16.92
N GLU A 245 4.02 10.05 16.28
CA GLU A 245 4.70 11.22 16.83
C GLU A 245 3.78 12.45 16.94
N SER A 246 2.78 12.60 16.07
CA SER A 246 1.76 13.67 16.17
C SER A 246 0.69 13.39 17.23
N GLY A 247 0.65 12.17 17.79
CA GLY A 247 -0.37 11.74 18.75
C GLY A 247 -1.62 11.14 18.09
N ASP A 248 -1.64 10.96 16.77
CA ASP A 248 -2.75 10.40 15.99
C ASP A 248 -2.76 8.85 16.04
N VAL A 249 -2.60 8.28 17.24
CA VAL A 249 -2.49 6.83 17.45
C VAL A 249 -3.78 6.10 17.03
N ALA A 250 -4.95 6.68 17.32
CA ALA A 250 -6.22 6.11 16.91
C ALA A 250 -6.34 6.01 15.38
N ASP A 251 -5.91 7.05 14.65
CA ASP A 251 -5.92 7.06 13.18
C ASP A 251 -4.91 6.06 12.59
N ALA A 252 -3.81 5.79 13.30
CA ALA A 252 -2.81 4.81 12.90
C ALA A 252 -3.25 3.35 13.13
N PHE A 253 -3.95 3.08 14.23
CA PHE A 253 -4.24 1.72 14.70
C PHE A 253 -5.68 1.28 14.51
N LEU A 254 -6.65 2.18 14.66
CA LEU A 254 -8.07 1.85 14.73
C LEU A 254 -8.86 2.29 13.51
N LYS A 255 -8.36 3.25 12.73
CA LYS A 255 -9.11 3.81 11.60
C LYS A 255 -8.77 3.05 10.31
N PRO A 256 -9.64 2.12 9.86
CA PRO A 256 -9.45 1.45 8.60
C PRO A 256 -9.42 2.45 7.45
N ARG A 257 -8.59 2.18 6.46
CA ARG A 257 -8.51 2.96 5.21
C ARG A 257 -8.57 1.99 4.05
N LEU A 258 -9.21 2.41 2.95
CA LEU A 258 -9.21 1.63 1.71
C LEU A 258 -7.77 1.31 1.30
N ARG A 259 -7.46 0.02 1.11
CA ARG A 259 -6.12 -0.45 0.75
C ARG A 259 -5.59 0.24 -0.50
N GLY A 260 -6.44 0.57 -1.46
CA GLY A 260 -6.06 1.30 -2.66
C GLY A 260 -5.25 2.56 -2.39
N ARG A 261 -5.57 3.31 -1.32
CA ARG A 261 -4.83 4.51 -0.92
C ARG A 261 -3.44 4.23 -0.36
N SER A 262 -3.15 2.99 0.03
CA SER A 262 -1.82 2.56 0.46
C SER A 262 -0.97 1.97 -0.68
N VAL A 263 -1.61 1.52 -1.76
CA VAL A 263 -0.93 0.90 -2.91
C VAL A 263 -0.67 1.91 -4.03
N MET A 264 -1.59 2.84 -4.23
CA MET A 264 -1.53 3.92 -5.22
C MET A 264 -1.16 5.23 -4.53
N ASP A 265 -0.31 6.04 -5.18
CA ASP A 265 -0.09 7.40 -4.70
C ASP A 265 -1.35 8.28 -4.88
N ALA A 266 -1.37 9.47 -4.29
CA ALA A 266 -2.54 10.36 -4.34
C ALA A 266 -2.96 10.74 -5.78
N ARG A 267 -2.00 10.82 -6.71
CA ARG A 267 -2.29 11.14 -8.12
C ARG A 267 -2.85 9.94 -8.85
N GLU A 268 -2.27 8.76 -8.64
CA GLU A 268 -2.73 7.48 -9.19
C GLU A 268 -4.14 7.13 -8.70
N PHE A 269 -4.39 7.29 -7.39
CA PHE A 269 -5.70 7.08 -6.81
C PHE A 269 -6.73 8.09 -7.37
N GLY A 270 -6.35 9.35 -7.55
CA GLY A 270 -7.20 10.34 -8.21
C GLY A 270 -7.41 10.10 -9.73
N MET A 271 -6.55 9.32 -10.40
CA MET A 271 -6.81 8.82 -11.76
C MET A 271 -7.81 7.66 -11.74
N PHE A 272 -7.70 6.77 -10.76
CA PHE A 272 -8.64 5.68 -10.53
C PHE A 272 -10.05 6.19 -10.21
N GLU A 273 -10.21 7.18 -9.31
CA GLU A 273 -11.51 7.81 -9.01
C GLU A 273 -12.12 8.47 -10.25
N ARG A 274 -11.31 9.17 -11.05
CA ARG A 274 -11.79 9.76 -12.32
C ARG A 274 -12.22 8.72 -13.35
N ALA A 275 -11.59 7.55 -13.38
CA ALA A 275 -12.01 6.46 -14.26
C ALA A 275 -13.38 5.88 -13.84
N LEU A 276 -13.62 5.76 -12.53
CA LEU A 276 -14.93 5.38 -11.98
C LEU A 276 -16.01 6.45 -12.26
N GLU A 277 -15.68 7.73 -12.08
CA GLU A 277 -16.59 8.85 -12.31
C GLU A 277 -16.92 9.05 -13.80
N GLY A 278 -15.93 8.88 -14.68
CA GLY A 278 -16.06 9.14 -16.12
C GLY A 278 -16.87 8.10 -16.90
N CYS A 279 -17.24 6.97 -16.28
CA CYS A 279 -18.00 5.90 -16.92
C CYS A 279 -19.38 5.74 -16.24
N PRO A 280 -20.50 6.09 -16.90
CA PRO A 280 -21.84 6.00 -16.30
C PRO A 280 -22.20 4.60 -15.79
N ASP A 281 -21.78 3.56 -16.49
CA ASP A 281 -22.04 2.16 -16.11
C ASP A 281 -21.31 1.75 -14.82
N LEU A 282 -20.27 2.49 -14.42
CA LEU A 282 -19.55 2.31 -13.15
C LEU A 282 -20.13 3.15 -12.01
N SER A 283 -21.20 3.90 -12.22
CA SER A 283 -21.83 4.72 -11.17
C SER A 283 -22.11 3.93 -9.88
N PRO A 284 -22.65 2.69 -9.91
CA PRO A 284 -22.86 1.91 -8.68
C PRO A 284 -21.56 1.61 -7.93
N LEU A 285 -20.54 1.14 -8.65
CA LEU A 285 -19.23 0.85 -8.07
C LEU A 285 -18.53 2.11 -7.56
N HIS A 286 -18.62 3.22 -8.30
CA HIS A 286 -18.07 4.50 -7.89
C HIS A 286 -18.67 4.97 -6.57
N SER A 287 -19.99 4.95 -6.44
CA SER A 287 -20.67 5.31 -5.20
C SER A 287 -20.26 4.41 -4.03
N LEU A 288 -20.11 3.10 -4.27
CA LEU A 288 -19.66 2.14 -3.27
C LEU A 288 -18.21 2.42 -2.82
N VAL A 289 -17.28 2.59 -3.75
CA VAL A 289 -15.87 2.91 -3.44
C VAL A 289 -15.77 4.23 -2.67
N ARG A 290 -16.53 5.24 -3.08
CA ARG A 290 -16.56 6.54 -2.39
C ARG A 290 -17.13 6.42 -0.98
N ALA A 291 -18.23 5.70 -0.80
CA ALA A 291 -18.80 5.44 0.52
C ALA A 291 -17.77 4.71 1.41
N GLN A 292 -17.04 3.75 0.87
CA GLN A 292 -16.00 3.00 1.59
C GLN A 292 -14.78 3.86 1.94
N VAL A 293 -14.50 4.91 1.15
CA VAL A 293 -13.49 5.92 1.46
C VAL A 293 -13.93 6.85 2.59
N GLU A 294 -15.21 7.20 2.64
CA GLU A 294 -15.80 8.10 3.64
C GLU A 294 -16.05 7.38 4.98
N SER A 295 -16.50 6.12 4.93
CA SER A 295 -16.84 5.26 6.07
C SER A 295 -16.34 3.84 5.80
N ALA A 296 -15.07 3.60 6.10
CA ALA A 296 -14.43 2.30 5.85
C ALA A 296 -15.00 1.21 6.75
N LEU A 297 -15.57 0.16 6.15
CA LEU A 297 -16.10 -1.00 6.84
C LEU A 297 -15.28 -2.25 6.50
N GLU A 298 -14.93 -3.06 7.50
CA GLU A 298 -14.21 -4.31 7.26
C GLU A 298 -15.00 -5.29 6.40
N ILE A 299 -14.32 -6.01 5.52
CA ILE A 299 -14.95 -6.94 4.57
C ILE A 299 -15.84 -7.97 5.27
N PRO A 300 -15.43 -8.64 6.37
CA PRO A 300 -16.28 -9.62 7.04
C PRO A 300 -17.60 -9.01 7.54
N VAL A 301 -17.54 -7.81 8.12
CA VAL A 301 -18.72 -7.10 8.63
C VAL A 301 -19.63 -6.69 7.47
N MET A 302 -19.06 -6.14 6.40
CA MET A 302 -19.79 -5.78 5.19
C MET A 302 -20.45 -7.00 4.55
N ALA A 303 -19.74 -8.13 4.47
CA ALA A 303 -20.23 -9.38 3.91
C ALA A 303 -21.43 -9.91 4.67
N HIS A 304 -21.36 -9.87 6.00
CA HIS A 304 -22.43 -10.35 6.86
C HIS A 304 -23.70 -9.52 6.77
N ALA A 305 -23.55 -8.19 6.74
CA ALA A 305 -24.67 -7.29 6.52
C ALA A 305 -25.26 -7.43 5.11
N ALA A 306 -24.40 -7.49 4.08
CA ALA A 306 -24.81 -7.65 2.69
C ALA A 306 -25.53 -8.98 2.48
N ALA A 307 -25.03 -10.06 3.10
CA ALA A 307 -25.68 -11.35 3.03
C ALA A 307 -27.13 -11.24 3.54
N ARG A 308 -27.31 -10.88 4.80
CA ARG A 308 -28.64 -10.74 5.40
C ARG A 308 -29.59 -9.86 4.57
N LEU A 309 -29.09 -8.78 3.97
CA LEU A 309 -29.88 -7.93 3.07
C LEU A 309 -30.34 -8.65 1.80
N MET A 310 -29.45 -9.35 1.07
CA MET A 310 -29.89 -10.07 -0.12
C MET A 310 -30.79 -11.27 0.24
N GLY A 311 -30.59 -11.86 1.43
CA GLY A 311 -31.46 -12.93 1.93
C GLY A 311 -32.87 -12.45 2.25
N LEU A 312 -33.01 -11.29 2.90
CA LEU A 312 -34.30 -10.62 3.09
C LEU A 312 -34.95 -10.27 1.76
N ALA A 313 -34.19 -9.69 0.82
CA ALA A 313 -34.69 -9.33 -0.49
C ALA A 313 -35.22 -10.54 -1.28
N GLU A 314 -34.50 -11.66 -1.28
CA GLU A 314 -34.94 -12.87 -1.98
C GLU A 314 -36.19 -13.50 -1.33
N ARG A 315 -36.32 -13.45 0.01
CA ARG A 315 -37.54 -13.92 0.69
C ARG A 315 -38.76 -13.06 0.38
N LEU A 316 -38.61 -11.74 0.32
CA LEU A 316 -39.69 -10.85 -0.09
C LEU A 316 -40.13 -11.15 -1.53
N LYS A 317 -39.15 -11.32 -2.44
CA LYS A 317 -39.42 -11.70 -3.83
C LYS A 317 -40.16 -13.04 -3.96
N LEU A 318 -39.80 -14.05 -3.15
CA LEU A 318 -40.50 -15.35 -3.12
C LEU A 318 -41.98 -15.24 -2.68
N ARG A 319 -42.33 -14.21 -1.89
CA ARG A 319 -43.72 -13.92 -1.48
C ARG A 319 -44.53 -13.18 -2.55
N GLY A 320 -43.93 -12.87 -3.70
CA GLY A 320 -44.60 -12.18 -4.80
C GLY A 320 -44.63 -10.67 -4.65
N ASP A 321 -43.90 -10.11 -3.67
CA ASP A 321 -43.64 -8.68 -3.63
C ASP A 321 -42.84 -8.29 -4.88
N ARG A 322 -43.20 -7.16 -5.51
CA ARG A 322 -42.57 -6.67 -6.75
C ARG A 322 -41.18 -6.06 -6.49
N LEU A 323 -40.35 -6.76 -5.74
CA LEU A 323 -38.99 -6.36 -5.44
C LEU A 323 -38.02 -7.02 -6.41
N GLN A 324 -37.09 -6.21 -6.89
CA GLN A 324 -35.94 -6.73 -7.62
C GLN A 324 -35.06 -7.53 -6.68
N GLY A 325 -34.40 -8.55 -7.23
CA GLY A 325 -33.29 -9.19 -6.54
C GLY A 325 -32.24 -8.14 -6.21
N LEU A 326 -31.79 -8.11 -4.95
CA LEU A 326 -30.73 -7.22 -4.51
C LEU A 326 -29.38 -7.84 -4.88
N ASP A 327 -28.69 -7.26 -5.86
CA ASP A 327 -27.35 -7.71 -6.24
C ASP A 327 -26.29 -7.34 -5.19
N LEU A 328 -25.15 -8.04 -5.21
CA LEU A 328 -24.08 -7.87 -4.23
C LEU A 328 -23.51 -6.45 -4.16
N VAL A 329 -23.32 -5.78 -5.32
CA VAL A 329 -22.77 -4.41 -5.36
C VAL A 329 -23.76 -3.44 -4.72
N THR A 330 -25.04 -3.59 -5.03
CA THR A 330 -26.11 -2.77 -4.46
C THR A 330 -26.25 -3.02 -2.95
N ALA A 331 -26.18 -4.28 -2.50
CA ALA A 331 -26.21 -4.64 -1.08
C ALA A 331 -25.04 -4.01 -0.32
N CYS A 332 -23.80 -4.19 -0.78
CA CYS A 332 -22.63 -3.57 -0.17
C CYS A 332 -22.73 -2.05 -0.13
N ARG A 333 -23.23 -1.42 -1.21
CA ARG A 333 -23.42 0.04 -1.25
C ARG A 333 -24.37 0.52 -0.17
N LEU A 334 -25.52 -0.15 0.00
CA LEU A 334 -26.48 0.19 1.04
C LEU A 334 -25.89 0.03 2.44
N VAL A 335 -25.16 -1.07 2.68
CA VAL A 335 -24.46 -1.32 3.95
C VAL A 335 -23.53 -0.16 4.29
N VAL A 336 -22.63 0.19 3.39
CA VAL A 336 -21.60 1.21 3.66
C VAL A 336 -22.22 2.61 3.76
N SER A 337 -23.25 2.93 2.95
CA SER A 337 -23.90 4.24 2.97
C SER A 337 -24.78 4.50 4.19
N CYS A 338 -25.30 3.44 4.82
CA CYS A 338 -26.24 3.54 5.94
C CYS A 338 -25.63 3.09 7.28
N CYS A 339 -24.34 2.72 7.29
CA CYS A 339 -23.62 2.36 8.50
C CYS A 339 -23.09 3.63 9.19
N GLU A 340 -23.74 4.02 10.29
CA GLU A 340 -23.27 5.08 11.17
C GLU A 340 -22.89 4.49 12.53
N ARG A 341 -21.63 4.69 12.95
CA ARG A 341 -21.13 4.29 14.29
C ARG A 341 -21.32 2.80 14.65
N GLY A 342 -21.25 1.91 13.66
CA GLY A 342 -21.38 0.46 13.87
C GLY A 342 -22.82 -0.06 13.88
N GLU A 343 -23.80 0.83 13.68
CA GLU A 343 -25.20 0.43 13.48
C GLU A 343 -25.60 0.72 12.03
N LEU A 344 -26.28 -0.24 11.40
CA LEU A 344 -26.80 -0.11 10.05
C LEU A 344 -28.32 0.06 10.14
N ALA A 345 -28.81 1.26 9.90
CA ALA A 345 -30.23 1.58 9.91
C ALA A 345 -30.70 1.95 8.50
N ILE A 346 -31.57 1.13 7.92
CA ILE A 346 -32.05 1.29 6.54
C ILE A 346 -33.54 1.64 6.57
N PRO A 347 -33.96 2.77 5.98
CA PRO A 347 -35.38 3.13 5.95
C PRO A 347 -36.17 2.13 5.08
N VAL A 348 -37.31 1.69 5.61
CA VAL A 348 -38.23 0.76 4.96
C VAL A 348 -39.52 1.51 4.59
N PRO A 349 -39.97 1.45 3.33
CA PRO A 349 -41.25 2.01 2.91
C PRO A 349 -42.40 1.41 3.72
N GLU A 350 -43.38 2.25 4.06
CA GLU A 350 -44.55 1.83 4.84
C GLU A 350 -45.28 0.63 4.20
N ALA A 351 -45.32 0.58 2.87
CA ALA A 351 -45.91 -0.52 2.10
C ALA A 351 -45.24 -1.89 2.31
N LEU A 352 -43.98 -1.91 2.77
CA LEU A 352 -43.20 -3.14 2.97
C LEU A 352 -42.97 -3.48 4.44
N THR A 353 -43.33 -2.58 5.35
CA THR A 353 -43.19 -2.77 6.81
C THR A 353 -43.79 -4.09 7.28
N GLY A 354 -45.03 -4.39 6.88
CA GLY A 354 -45.71 -5.62 7.29
C GLY A 354 -45.01 -6.87 6.79
N ALA A 355 -44.62 -6.89 5.50
CA ALA A 355 -43.93 -8.02 4.89
C ALA A 355 -42.54 -8.27 5.50
N VAL A 356 -41.79 -7.20 5.77
CA VAL A 356 -40.47 -7.29 6.43
C VAL A 356 -40.61 -7.82 7.85
N GLN A 357 -41.53 -7.29 8.64
CA GLN A 357 -41.77 -7.76 10.02
C GLN A 357 -42.16 -9.24 10.06
N GLU A 358 -43.00 -9.67 9.12
CA GLU A 358 -43.42 -11.07 9.03
C GLU A 358 -42.23 -12.00 8.70
N ILE A 359 -41.42 -11.66 7.69
CA ILE A 359 -40.25 -12.46 7.29
C ILE A 359 -39.20 -12.54 8.39
N LEU A 360 -38.99 -11.47 9.15
CA LEU A 360 -38.05 -11.46 10.27
C LEU A 360 -38.51 -12.37 11.43
N GLY A 361 -39.82 -12.64 11.54
CA GLY A 361 -40.38 -13.57 12.52
C GLY A 361 -40.38 -15.04 12.07
N GLU A 362 -40.11 -15.32 10.79
CA GLU A 362 -40.11 -16.67 10.25
C GLU A 362 -38.78 -17.40 10.49
N PRO A 363 -38.81 -18.70 10.85
CA PRO A 363 -37.59 -19.51 10.88
C PRO A 363 -37.02 -19.64 9.46
N VAL A 364 -35.70 -19.79 9.36
CA VAL A 364 -35.02 -20.05 8.08
C VAL A 364 -35.63 -21.30 7.43
N PRO A 365 -36.18 -21.22 6.21
CA PRO A 365 -36.77 -22.38 5.56
C PRO A 365 -35.71 -23.47 5.32
N ALA A 366 -35.96 -24.66 5.85
CA ALA A 366 -35.04 -25.78 5.75
C ALA A 366 -34.84 -26.22 4.29
N GLY A 367 -33.58 -26.44 3.89
CA GLY A 367 -33.24 -26.94 2.55
C GLY A 367 -33.22 -25.90 1.44
N VAL A 368 -33.38 -24.60 1.74
CA VAL A 368 -33.21 -23.52 0.75
C VAL A 368 -31.74 -23.15 0.64
N SER A 369 -31.17 -23.33 -0.56
CA SER A 369 -29.80 -22.89 -0.88
C SER A 369 -29.76 -21.42 -1.30
N GLY A 370 -28.56 -20.82 -1.28
CA GLY A 370 -28.34 -19.44 -1.73
C GLY A 370 -28.88 -18.36 -0.76
N PRO A 371 -29.13 -17.13 -1.25
CA PRO A 371 -29.48 -15.99 -0.42
C PRO A 371 -30.70 -16.20 0.49
N ALA A 372 -31.76 -16.82 -0.02
CA ALA A 372 -32.99 -17.04 0.75
C ALA A 372 -32.78 -17.95 1.99
N GLY A 373 -31.75 -18.80 1.97
CA GLY A 373 -31.36 -19.67 3.07
C GLY A 373 -30.50 -18.99 4.14
N TRP A 374 -30.11 -17.73 3.97
CA TRP A 374 -29.26 -17.04 4.95
C TRP A 374 -30.01 -16.68 6.22
N ASP A 375 -29.28 -16.74 7.33
CA ASP A 375 -29.80 -16.44 8.66
C ASP A 375 -30.01 -14.93 8.84
N LEU A 376 -31.24 -14.53 9.16
CA LEU A 376 -31.61 -13.13 9.39
C LEU A 376 -31.49 -12.71 10.87
N ARG A 377 -31.01 -13.58 11.77
CA ARG A 377 -30.76 -13.22 13.18
C ARG A 377 -29.87 -11.98 13.27
N GLY A 378 -30.24 -11.05 14.16
CA GLY A 378 -29.57 -9.75 14.33
C GLY A 378 -30.11 -8.65 13.41
N MET A 379 -31.15 -8.94 12.62
CA MET A 379 -31.97 -7.92 11.96
C MET A 379 -33.23 -7.66 12.76
N GLU A 380 -33.52 -6.40 13.02
CA GLU A 380 -34.71 -5.96 13.76
C GLU A 380 -35.41 -4.85 12.99
N PHE A 381 -36.73 -4.76 13.15
CA PHE A 381 -37.51 -3.65 12.59
C PHE A 381 -37.87 -2.68 13.70
N LEU A 382 -37.32 -1.46 13.65
CA LEU A 382 -37.51 -0.43 14.66
C LEU A 382 -37.97 0.87 13.99
N VAL A 383 -39.20 1.30 14.29
CA VAL A 383 -39.73 2.63 13.91
C VAL A 383 -39.53 2.96 12.43
N GLY A 384 -39.97 2.06 11.52
CA GLY A 384 -39.85 2.28 10.07
C GLY A 384 -38.45 2.01 9.50
N HIS A 385 -37.51 1.51 10.30
CA HIS A 385 -36.16 1.19 9.88
C HIS A 385 -35.86 -0.29 10.10
N LEU A 386 -35.16 -0.87 9.13
CA LEU A 386 -34.48 -2.16 9.28
C LEU A 386 -33.12 -1.88 9.92
N VAL A 387 -32.94 -2.33 11.16
CA VAL A 387 -31.70 -2.20 11.92
C VAL A 387 -30.96 -3.53 11.86
N ILE A 388 -29.70 -3.49 11.44
CA ILE A 388 -28.83 -4.66 11.39
C ILE A 388 -27.72 -4.45 12.42
N VAL A 389 -27.71 -5.28 13.46
CA VAL A 389 -26.63 -5.30 14.44
C VAL A 389 -25.41 -5.91 13.77
N LEU A 390 -24.38 -5.09 13.60
CA LEU A 390 -23.10 -5.51 13.06
C LEU A 390 -22.33 -6.23 14.17
N PRO A 391 -21.88 -7.48 13.94
CA PRO A 391 -21.07 -8.19 14.90
C PRO A 391 -19.67 -7.58 14.97
N ASP A 392 -18.97 -7.84 16.08
CA ASP A 392 -17.53 -7.58 16.16
C ASP A 392 -16.83 -8.42 15.08
N PRO A 393 -15.91 -7.85 14.29
CA PRO A 393 -15.11 -8.60 13.32
C PRO A 393 -14.49 -9.88 13.88
N ASP A 394 -14.06 -9.87 15.14
CA ASP A 394 -13.41 -11.01 15.80
C ASP A 394 -14.38 -12.17 16.12
N ASP A 395 -15.69 -11.89 16.18
CA ASP A 395 -16.74 -12.88 16.46
C ASP A 395 -17.29 -13.53 15.18
N LEU A 396 -16.90 -13.03 14.01
CA LEU A 396 -17.39 -13.52 12.73
C LEU A 396 -16.68 -14.82 12.32
N PRO A 397 -17.42 -15.89 12.00
CA PRO A 397 -16.80 -17.00 11.30
C PRO A 397 -16.35 -16.53 9.90
N GLU A 398 -15.27 -17.10 9.37
CA GLU A 398 -15.00 -17.06 7.92
C GLU A 398 -16.05 -17.91 7.19
N VAL A 399 -17.28 -17.41 7.13
CA VAL A 399 -18.43 -18.10 6.50
C VAL A 399 -18.24 -18.15 4.99
N TRP A 400 -17.57 -17.14 4.42
CA TRP A 400 -17.33 -17.03 2.99
C TRP A 400 -15.84 -17.19 2.69
N PRO A 401 -15.41 -18.25 1.98
CA PRO A 401 -14.01 -18.45 1.59
C PRO A 401 -13.48 -17.34 0.66
N HIS A 402 -14.34 -16.40 0.29
CA HIS A 402 -14.15 -15.37 -0.71
C HIS A 402 -14.29 -13.97 -0.13
N GLY A 403 -14.57 -13.85 1.17
CA GLY A 403 -14.82 -12.58 1.86
C GLY A 403 -16.25 -12.07 1.71
N LEU A 404 -16.85 -12.12 0.51
CA LEU A 404 -18.23 -11.66 0.25
C LEU A 404 -19.17 -12.84 -0.11
N PRO A 405 -20.48 -12.71 0.16
CA PRO A 405 -21.45 -13.74 -0.16
C PRO A 405 -21.68 -13.90 -1.67
N THR A 406 -21.92 -15.13 -2.11
CA THR A 406 -22.27 -15.47 -3.50
C THR A 406 -23.69 -16.02 -3.58
N LEU A 407 -24.30 -16.02 -4.79
CA LEU A 407 -25.65 -16.56 -4.97
C LEU A 407 -25.74 -18.08 -4.73
N GLU A 408 -24.62 -18.80 -4.82
CA GLU A 408 -24.60 -20.26 -4.65
C GLU A 408 -24.54 -20.70 -3.17
N GLY A 409 -24.20 -19.78 -2.24
CA GLY A 409 -24.16 -20.05 -0.80
C GLY A 409 -23.14 -21.13 -0.37
N PRO A 410 -22.88 -21.30 0.94
CA PRO A 410 -21.95 -22.31 1.45
C PRO A 410 -22.50 -23.76 1.40
N ALA A 411 -23.74 -23.97 0.95
CA ALA A 411 -24.37 -25.28 0.88
C ALA A 411 -23.86 -26.07 -0.33
N GLY A 412 -22.65 -26.62 -0.23
CA GLY A 412 -22.18 -27.65 -1.16
C GLY A 412 -20.86 -27.42 -1.85
N ILE A 413 -20.03 -26.46 -1.41
CA ILE A 413 -18.62 -26.44 -1.84
C ILE A 413 -17.83 -27.47 -1.00
N ALA A 414 -18.20 -28.74 -1.10
CA ALA A 414 -17.19 -29.79 -1.03
C ALA A 414 -16.36 -29.57 -2.30
N VAL A 415 -15.27 -28.81 -2.17
CA VAL A 415 -14.29 -28.64 -3.22
C VAL A 415 -13.66 -30.02 -3.45
N ASP A 416 -14.32 -30.84 -4.25
CA ASP A 416 -13.64 -31.90 -5.00
C ASP A 416 -12.85 -31.17 -6.10
N CYS A 417 -11.71 -30.60 -5.69
CA CYS A 417 -10.67 -30.15 -6.62
C CYS A 417 -10.07 -31.42 -7.23
N GLY A 418 -10.84 -32.06 -8.11
CA GLY A 418 -10.32 -33.03 -9.06
C GLY A 418 -9.17 -32.38 -9.79
N ALA A 419 -7.99 -32.92 -9.57
CA ALA A 419 -6.77 -32.57 -10.27
C ALA A 419 -6.89 -33.06 -11.72
N GLU A 420 -7.55 -32.29 -12.58
CA GLU A 420 -7.53 -32.53 -14.03
C GLU A 420 -7.21 -31.24 -14.78
N ASP A 421 -6.16 -31.36 -15.60
CA ASP A 421 -5.78 -30.57 -16.75
C ASP A 421 -5.44 -29.08 -16.58
N GLN A 422 -4.16 -28.87 -16.24
CA GLN A 422 -3.34 -27.85 -16.92
C GLN A 422 -2.00 -28.46 -17.37
N ALA A 423 -2.07 -29.33 -18.38
CA ALA A 423 -0.99 -29.46 -19.35
C ALA A 423 -1.21 -28.39 -20.41
N ALA A 424 -0.84 -27.15 -20.09
CA ALA A 424 -0.73 -26.08 -21.07
C ALA A 424 0.76 -25.88 -21.36
N GLU A 425 1.13 -26.34 -22.53
CA GLU A 425 2.39 -26.14 -23.22
C GLU A 425 2.88 -24.69 -23.05
N GLN A 426 3.92 -24.51 -22.23
CA GLN A 426 4.90 -23.49 -22.54
C GLN A 426 5.78 -24.07 -23.64
N GLU A 427 5.35 -23.86 -24.89
CA GLU A 427 6.29 -23.78 -26.01
C GLU A 427 7.28 -22.66 -25.67
N ALA A 428 8.38 -23.06 -25.05
CA ALA A 428 9.63 -22.33 -25.12
C ALA A 428 9.99 -22.28 -26.61
N GLY A 429 9.61 -21.19 -27.28
CA GLY A 429 10.13 -20.87 -28.59
C GLY A 429 11.65 -20.86 -28.50
N GLU A 430 12.25 -21.94 -29.03
CA GLU A 430 13.65 -22.00 -29.40
C GLU A 430 13.92 -20.79 -30.28
N SER A 431 14.49 -19.77 -29.65
CA SER A 431 15.10 -18.66 -30.37
C SER A 431 16.30 -19.27 -31.10
N PRO A 432 16.43 -19.06 -32.42
CA PRO A 432 17.53 -19.63 -33.16
C PRO A 432 18.84 -19.13 -32.55
N ASP A 433 19.77 -20.06 -32.33
CA ASP A 433 21.17 -19.83 -31.99
C ASP A 433 21.81 -18.93 -33.04
N GLY A 434 21.53 -17.64 -32.93
CA GLY A 434 22.31 -16.58 -33.52
C GLY A 434 23.39 -16.25 -32.52
N GLU A 435 24.64 -16.48 -32.92
CA GLU A 435 25.85 -15.84 -32.37
C GLU A 435 25.74 -14.31 -32.53
N GLY A 436 24.74 -13.70 -31.90
CA GLY A 436 24.58 -12.26 -31.77
C GLY A 436 25.25 -11.87 -30.48
N GLY A 437 26.48 -11.35 -30.57
CA GLY A 437 27.21 -10.84 -29.41
C GLY A 437 26.27 -10.04 -28.51
N GLU A 438 26.15 -10.47 -27.25
CA GLU A 438 25.31 -9.83 -26.24
C GLU A 438 25.51 -8.32 -26.33
N ALA A 439 24.51 -7.62 -26.86
CA ALA A 439 24.57 -6.18 -27.00
C ALA A 439 24.68 -5.63 -25.57
N GLU A 440 25.88 -5.20 -25.18
CA GLU A 440 26.15 -4.63 -23.88
C GLU A 440 25.01 -3.66 -23.55
N PRO A 441 24.32 -3.83 -22.40
CA PRO A 441 23.18 -3.00 -22.06
C PRO A 441 23.63 -1.55 -22.15
N THR A 442 23.05 -0.85 -23.11
CA THR A 442 23.54 0.47 -23.49
C THR A 442 23.50 1.38 -22.26
N ALA A 443 24.49 2.26 -22.12
CA ALA A 443 24.52 3.27 -21.06
C ALA A 443 23.18 4.03 -20.91
N ALA A 444 22.41 4.14 -22.00
CA ALA A 444 21.06 4.68 -22.02
C ALA A 444 20.05 3.84 -21.21
N ALA A 445 20.08 2.51 -21.30
CA ALA A 445 19.22 1.61 -20.53
C ALA A 445 19.48 1.74 -19.02
N MET A 446 20.76 1.76 -18.62
CA MET A 446 21.15 1.98 -17.21
C MET A 446 20.70 3.36 -16.71
N LYS A 447 20.87 4.39 -17.53
CA LYS A 447 20.41 5.75 -17.21
C LYS A 447 18.90 5.81 -17.06
N ASN A 448 18.15 5.20 -17.97
CA ASN A 448 16.69 5.15 -17.88
C ASN A 448 16.24 4.39 -16.62
N LEU A 449 16.87 3.26 -16.30
CA LEU A 449 16.60 2.49 -15.09
C LEU A 449 16.73 3.35 -13.82
N VAL A 450 17.86 4.06 -13.65
CA VAL A 450 18.06 4.91 -12.47
C VAL A 450 17.09 6.09 -12.45
N LEU A 451 16.84 6.70 -13.61
CA LEU A 451 15.98 7.89 -13.70
C LEU A 451 14.50 7.57 -13.51
N THR A 452 14.02 6.40 -13.95
CA THR A 452 12.65 5.92 -13.68
C THR A 452 12.44 5.69 -12.18
N ASN A 453 13.49 5.29 -11.46
CA ASN A 453 13.44 5.01 -10.02
C ASN A 453 13.94 6.18 -9.16
N ILE A 454 14.00 7.40 -9.70
CA ILE A 454 14.60 8.54 -8.99
C ILE A 454 13.85 8.95 -7.72
N GLN A 455 12.58 8.59 -7.62
CA GLN A 455 11.75 8.84 -6.44
C GLN A 455 12.07 7.87 -5.29
N SER A 456 12.62 6.70 -5.60
CA SER A 456 13.06 5.71 -4.61
C SER A 456 14.49 5.99 -4.19
N TYR A 457 14.64 6.89 -3.23
CA TYR A 457 15.97 7.35 -2.80
C TYR A 457 16.84 6.20 -2.24
N SER A 458 16.27 5.14 -1.66
CA SER A 458 17.01 3.95 -1.22
C SER A 458 17.71 3.25 -2.38
N LEU A 459 16.99 3.12 -3.51
CA LEU A 459 17.51 2.57 -4.77
C LEU A 459 18.58 3.47 -5.35
N VAL A 460 18.31 4.78 -5.45
CA VAL A 460 19.26 5.76 -5.97
C VAL A 460 20.56 5.76 -5.17
N LEU A 461 20.48 5.77 -3.84
CA LEU A 461 21.67 5.67 -2.98
C LEU A 461 22.42 4.36 -3.20
N GLY A 462 21.72 3.25 -3.41
CA GLY A 462 22.34 1.98 -3.76
C GLY A 462 23.08 2.02 -5.10
N PHE A 463 22.43 2.52 -6.16
CA PHE A 463 23.07 2.70 -7.47
C PHE A 463 24.29 3.62 -7.39
N LEU A 464 24.24 4.69 -6.59
CA LEU A 464 25.38 5.59 -6.39
C LEU A 464 26.54 4.94 -5.61
N ARG A 465 26.32 3.84 -4.87
CA ARG A 465 27.41 3.06 -4.25
C ARG A 465 28.12 2.14 -5.23
N ASN A 466 27.51 1.85 -6.37
CA ASN A 466 28.05 0.93 -7.35
C ASN A 466 28.86 1.70 -8.42
N PRO A 467 30.18 1.46 -8.53
CA PRO A 467 31.02 2.17 -9.49
C PRO A 467 30.58 1.97 -10.95
N LYS A 468 29.94 0.83 -11.27
CA LYS A 468 29.45 0.55 -12.62
C LYS A 468 28.37 1.55 -13.06
N PHE A 469 27.52 2.00 -12.14
CA PHE A 469 26.55 3.05 -12.43
C PHE A 469 27.21 4.44 -12.44
N THR A 470 28.09 4.73 -11.47
CA THR A 470 28.67 6.08 -11.32
C THR A 470 29.68 6.42 -12.42
N CYS A 471 30.20 5.42 -13.13
CA CYS A 471 31.01 5.59 -14.33
C CYS A 471 30.20 5.93 -15.60
N VAL A 472 28.86 5.83 -15.58
CA VAL A 472 28.01 6.18 -16.72
C VAL A 472 28.00 7.71 -16.91
N PRO A 473 28.50 8.24 -18.05
CA PRO A 473 28.63 9.68 -18.24
C PRO A 473 27.30 10.44 -18.12
N GLY A 474 27.31 11.48 -17.28
CA GLY A 474 26.14 12.34 -17.06
C GLY A 474 24.99 11.68 -16.28
N LEU A 475 25.16 10.45 -15.76
CA LEU A 475 24.14 9.81 -14.94
C LEU A 475 23.98 10.50 -13.59
N VAL A 476 25.08 10.64 -12.84
CA VAL A 476 25.07 11.27 -11.51
C VAL A 476 24.62 12.73 -11.60
N GLU A 477 24.99 13.42 -12.69
CA GLU A 477 24.53 14.78 -12.97
C GLU A 477 23.00 14.82 -13.16
N ALA A 478 22.46 13.93 -13.99
CA ALA A 478 21.01 13.84 -14.19
C ALA A 478 20.26 13.51 -12.89
N VAL A 479 20.84 12.66 -12.03
CA VAL A 479 20.30 12.38 -10.69
C VAL A 479 20.32 13.64 -9.83
N ALA A 480 21.44 14.37 -9.76
CA ALA A 480 21.56 15.60 -8.98
C ALA A 480 20.60 16.71 -9.42
N VAL A 481 20.34 16.81 -10.73
CA VAL A 481 19.38 17.79 -11.30
C VAL A 481 17.94 17.45 -10.95
N ARG A 482 17.57 16.16 -11.01
CA ARG A 482 16.16 15.74 -10.92
C ARG A 482 15.73 15.33 -9.51
N THR A 483 16.66 14.94 -8.65
CA THR A 483 16.32 14.52 -7.28
C THR A 483 15.82 15.69 -6.44
N ARG A 484 14.82 15.41 -5.61
CA ARG A 484 14.30 16.35 -4.60
C ARG A 484 14.76 15.97 -3.18
N ASN A 485 15.53 14.90 -3.04
CA ASN A 485 15.94 14.39 -1.73
C ASN A 485 17.32 14.97 -1.32
N PRO A 486 17.42 15.70 -0.19
CA PRO A 486 18.67 16.31 0.27
C PRO A 486 19.77 15.29 0.55
N GLN A 487 19.43 14.10 1.05
CA GLN A 487 20.41 13.07 1.39
C GLN A 487 21.16 12.56 0.16
N VAL A 488 20.49 12.51 -1.00
CA VAL A 488 21.12 12.09 -2.27
C VAL A 488 22.17 13.12 -2.69
N ILE A 489 21.83 14.42 -2.65
CA ILE A 489 22.77 15.50 -2.97
C ILE A 489 23.92 15.56 -1.96
N GLU A 490 23.64 15.37 -0.68
CA GLU A 490 24.67 15.31 0.37
C GLU A 490 25.65 14.15 0.18
N THR A 491 25.14 12.97 -0.20
CA THR A 491 25.96 11.80 -0.55
C THR A 491 26.84 12.10 -1.74
N ILE A 492 26.27 12.64 -2.83
CA ILE A 492 27.02 13.05 -4.04
C ILE A 492 28.09 14.09 -3.70
N ALA A 493 27.77 15.06 -2.84
CA ALA A 493 28.69 16.13 -2.47
C ALA A 493 29.82 15.66 -1.54
N THR A 494 29.56 14.62 -0.73
CA THR A 494 30.52 14.09 0.23
C THR A 494 31.49 13.11 -0.41
N ASP A 495 31.00 12.21 -1.27
CA ASP A 495 31.81 11.19 -1.93
C ASP A 495 32.52 11.75 -3.16
N ARG A 496 33.85 11.76 -3.12
CA ARG A 496 34.70 12.24 -4.20
C ARG A 496 34.49 11.50 -5.52
N ALA A 497 34.17 10.20 -5.49
CA ALA A 497 33.96 9.42 -6.71
C ALA A 497 32.74 9.91 -7.51
N LEU A 498 31.74 10.48 -6.84
CA LEU A 498 30.48 10.91 -7.43
C LEU A 498 30.53 12.28 -8.12
N HIS A 499 31.54 13.10 -7.82
CA HIS A 499 31.66 14.46 -8.36
C HIS A 499 33.01 14.77 -8.98
N THR A 500 33.84 13.75 -9.22
CA THR A 500 35.11 13.88 -9.93
C THR A 500 35.23 12.84 -11.05
N GLY A 501 36.16 13.06 -11.97
CA GLY A 501 36.35 12.19 -13.15
C GLY A 501 35.58 12.67 -14.38
N PHE A 502 35.86 12.03 -15.52
CA PHE A 502 35.29 12.42 -16.82
C PHE A 502 33.77 12.26 -16.87
N ALA A 503 33.25 11.15 -16.33
CA ALA A 503 31.81 10.86 -16.30
C ALA A 503 30.99 11.85 -15.45
N ASN A 504 31.61 12.47 -14.44
CA ASN A 504 30.93 13.26 -13.40
C ASN A 504 31.34 14.74 -13.40
N ARG A 505 31.87 15.26 -14.52
CA ARG A 505 32.37 16.65 -14.62
C ARG A 505 31.27 17.70 -14.37
N GLY A 506 30.03 17.44 -14.76
CA GLY A 506 28.91 18.38 -14.57
C GLY A 506 28.25 18.33 -13.19
N VAL A 507 28.60 17.34 -12.36
CA VAL A 507 27.95 17.11 -11.05
C VAL A 507 28.10 18.28 -10.07
N PRO A 508 29.29 18.89 -9.88
CA PRO A 508 29.43 20.05 -8.99
C PRO A 508 28.50 21.20 -9.35
N LEU A 509 28.35 21.49 -10.65
CA LEU A 509 27.46 22.54 -11.14
C LEU A 509 25.98 22.18 -10.90
N ALA A 510 25.60 20.94 -11.16
CA ALA A 510 24.25 20.45 -10.87
C ALA A 510 23.89 20.54 -9.38
N CYS A 511 24.81 20.18 -8.48
CA CYS A 511 24.59 20.29 -7.04
C CYS A 511 24.41 21.74 -6.57
N LEU A 512 25.15 22.70 -7.15
CA LEU A 512 24.99 24.13 -6.83
C LEU A 512 23.67 24.71 -7.34
N ARG A 513 23.14 24.18 -8.46
CA ARG A 513 21.84 24.56 -9.04
C ARG A 513 20.65 23.84 -8.39
N SER A 514 20.90 22.85 -7.54
CA SER A 514 19.82 22.08 -6.93
C SER A 514 18.97 22.98 -6.02
N PRO A 515 17.63 22.97 -6.16
CA PRO A 515 16.75 23.72 -5.28
C PRO A 515 16.64 23.09 -3.87
N VAL A 516 17.24 21.91 -3.67
CA VAL A 516 17.10 21.11 -2.46
C VAL A 516 17.88 21.75 -1.29
N ASN A 517 17.29 21.72 -0.10
CA ASN A 517 17.83 22.36 1.10
C ASN A 517 18.98 21.57 1.75
N VAL A 518 20.13 21.52 1.08
CA VAL A 518 21.40 20.97 1.59
C VAL A 518 22.21 22.04 2.32
N SER A 519 22.97 21.67 3.34
CA SER A 519 23.85 22.62 4.02
C SER A 519 24.87 23.26 3.07
N VAL A 520 24.95 24.59 3.04
CA VAL A 520 25.95 25.34 2.26
C VAL A 520 27.38 24.96 2.64
N LYS A 521 27.60 24.55 3.89
CA LYS A 521 28.90 24.05 4.37
C LYS A 521 29.39 22.86 3.53
N ILE A 522 28.47 21.98 3.12
CA ILE A 522 28.79 20.82 2.28
C ILE A 522 29.09 21.28 0.84
N LEU A 523 28.23 22.16 0.29
CA LEU A 523 28.33 22.64 -1.11
C LEU A 523 29.51 23.59 -1.35
N ARG A 524 30.00 24.31 -0.33
CA ARG A 524 31.10 25.30 -0.45
C ARG A 524 32.35 24.73 -1.13
N ARG A 525 32.59 23.43 -1.04
CA ARG A 525 33.73 22.77 -1.72
C ARG A 525 33.67 22.89 -3.25
N PHE A 526 32.47 22.96 -3.83
CA PHE A 526 32.23 23.10 -5.27
C PHE A 526 32.36 24.53 -5.77
N ILE A 527 32.35 25.51 -4.86
CA ILE A 527 32.58 26.93 -5.16
C ILE A 527 34.10 27.17 -5.27
N LYS A 528 34.75 26.45 -6.18
CA LYS A 528 36.17 26.60 -6.53
C LYS A 528 36.37 26.37 -8.02
N VAL A 529 37.29 27.12 -8.63
CA VAL A 529 37.58 27.01 -10.09
C VAL A 529 38.03 25.61 -10.53
N LYS A 530 38.50 24.79 -9.58
CA LYS A 530 38.84 23.38 -9.79
C LYS A 530 37.63 22.51 -10.17
N TYR A 531 36.43 22.85 -9.68
CA TYR A 531 35.22 22.05 -9.88
C TYR A 531 34.23 22.68 -10.86
N VAL A 532 34.11 24.01 -10.84
CA VAL A 532 33.18 24.77 -11.70
C VAL A 532 33.94 25.93 -12.34
N SER A 533 33.74 26.16 -13.64
CA SER A 533 34.47 27.21 -14.36
C SER A 533 34.18 28.61 -13.79
N LYS A 534 35.15 29.53 -13.88
CA LYS A 534 34.95 30.94 -13.44
C LYS A 534 33.78 31.60 -14.18
N VAL A 535 33.53 31.21 -15.43
CA VAL A 535 32.42 31.70 -16.25
C VAL A 535 31.08 31.22 -15.69
N ASP A 536 30.97 29.94 -15.35
CA ASP A 536 29.72 29.38 -14.79
C ASP A 536 29.44 29.92 -13.39
N LEU A 537 30.47 30.12 -12.56
CA LEU A 537 30.30 30.77 -11.25
C LEU A 537 29.80 32.22 -11.39
N ARG A 538 30.35 33.00 -12.34
CA ARG A 538 29.83 34.35 -12.64
C ARG A 538 28.39 34.31 -13.13
N ARG A 539 28.04 33.34 -13.98
CA ARG A 539 26.66 33.13 -14.45
C ARG A 539 25.72 32.78 -13.31
N LEU A 540 26.10 31.90 -12.38
CA LEU A 540 25.29 31.56 -11.21
C LEU A 540 25.11 32.74 -10.23
N ALA A 541 26.10 33.63 -10.15
CA ALA A 541 25.97 34.83 -9.32
C ALA A 541 25.00 35.86 -9.94
N GLN A 542 25.00 35.97 -11.27
CA GLN A 542 24.12 36.89 -12.02
C GLN A 542 22.70 36.33 -12.17
N ASP A 543 22.58 35.05 -12.52
CA ASP A 543 21.31 34.36 -12.71
C ASP A 543 20.79 33.81 -11.39
N ARG A 544 19.90 34.59 -10.77
CA ARG A 544 19.27 34.25 -9.50
C ARG A 544 18.15 33.22 -9.64
N ALA A 545 17.76 32.85 -10.87
CA ALA A 545 16.66 31.91 -11.08
C ALA A 545 17.09 30.48 -10.72
N GLY A 546 16.39 29.85 -9.79
CA GLY A 546 16.60 28.44 -9.41
C GLY A 546 17.81 28.17 -8.52
N VAL A 547 18.64 29.16 -8.19
CA VAL A 547 19.78 29.00 -7.27
C VAL A 547 19.44 29.61 -5.90
N ARG A 548 19.82 28.89 -4.84
CA ARG A 548 19.60 29.32 -3.46
C ARG A 548 20.43 30.57 -3.11
N LYS A 549 19.83 31.54 -2.42
CA LYS A 549 20.44 32.85 -2.11
C LYS A 549 21.74 32.73 -1.32
N GLU A 550 21.78 31.79 -0.39
CA GLU A 550 22.93 31.49 0.45
C GLU A 550 24.10 30.86 -0.34
N VAL A 551 23.82 30.14 -1.42
CA VAL A 551 24.85 29.64 -2.35
C VAL A 551 25.39 30.79 -3.19
N ILE A 552 24.51 31.66 -3.70
CA ILE A 552 24.90 32.86 -4.47
C ILE A 552 25.86 33.74 -3.67
N ARG A 553 25.54 34.04 -2.40
CA ARG A 553 26.40 34.86 -1.52
C ARG A 553 27.80 34.27 -1.36
N GLU A 554 27.91 32.95 -1.23
CA GLU A 554 29.21 32.29 -1.12
C GLU A 554 29.98 32.28 -2.45
N ILE A 555 29.27 32.21 -3.60
CA ILE A 555 29.86 32.35 -4.93
C ILE A 555 30.40 33.78 -5.12
N GLU A 556 29.61 34.80 -4.78
CA GLU A 556 30.03 36.21 -4.86
C GLU A 556 31.29 36.45 -4.00
N LYS A 557 31.25 36.02 -2.73
CA LYS A 557 32.40 36.10 -1.82
C LYS A 557 33.64 35.41 -2.38
N TYR A 558 33.49 34.25 -3.00
CA TYR A 558 34.61 33.55 -3.62
C TYR A 558 35.15 34.27 -4.86
N LEU A 559 34.27 34.81 -5.71
CA LEU A 559 34.65 35.56 -6.90
C LEU A 559 35.40 36.86 -6.55
N GLU A 560 35.05 37.51 -5.44
CA GLU A 560 35.79 38.66 -4.89
C GLU A 560 37.23 38.29 -4.51
N THR A 561 37.47 37.10 -3.96
CA THR A 561 38.84 36.63 -3.64
C THR A 561 39.69 36.30 -4.87
N LEU A 562 39.08 36.25 -6.06
CA LEU A 562 39.75 35.99 -7.35
C LEU A 562 39.87 37.24 -8.23
N ALA A 563 39.35 38.37 -7.76
CA ALA A 563 39.52 39.69 -8.36
C ALA A 563 40.75 40.34 -7.75
#